data_AF-A0AAN7RIY5-F1
#
_entry.id   AF-A0AAN7RIY5-F1
#
_cell.length_a   1.000
_cell.length_b   1.000
_cell.length_c   1.000
_cell.angle_alpha   90.00
_cell.angle_beta   90.00
_cell.angle_gamma   90.00
#
_symmetry.space_group_name_H-M   'P 1'
#
loop_
_entity.id
_entity.type
_entity.pdbx_description
1 polymer ?
#
loop_
_entity_poly.entity_id
_entity_poly.type
_entity_poly.pdbx_seq_one_letter_code
_entity_poly.pdbx_strand_id
1 'polypeptide(L)'
;MEIKSCLGFFQQKVVGVNALAKALSGQKDEEFFAVSAAAQASRKSSPRVTDEAAQKAAAPLKGSDPTTTIGSFSETPELKRIRHEFKDKNDGWGATKGRDLMTEYNLL
;
A
#
# COMPACT_ATOMS: atom_id res chain seq x y z
N MET A 1 6.78 3.93 -12.72
CA MET A 1 5.86 3.62 -11.59
C MET A 1 6.15 2.22 -11.08
N GLU A 2 6.89 2.09 -9.98
CA GLU A 2 7.41 0.80 -9.48
C GLU A 2 6.43 0.04 -8.55
N ILE A 3 5.47 0.74 -7.93
CA ILE A 3 4.61 0.14 -6.88
C ILE A 3 3.45 -0.66 -7.47
N LYS A 4 2.87 -0.21 -8.59
CA LYS A 4 1.72 -0.87 -9.21
C LYS A 4 2.04 -2.30 -9.67
N SER A 5 3.27 -2.54 -10.14
CA SER A 5 3.73 -3.88 -10.50
C SER A 5 3.94 -4.78 -9.27
N CYS A 6 3.95 -4.24 -8.05
CA CYS A 6 4.07 -4.97 -6.79
C CYS A 6 2.72 -5.39 -6.18
N LEU A 7 1.61 -4.81 -6.65
CA LEU A 7 0.29 -5.06 -6.11
C LEU A 7 -0.48 -6.09 -6.95
N GLY A 8 -1.32 -6.87 -6.28
CA GLY A 8 -2.23 -7.83 -6.89
C GLY A 8 -3.54 -7.86 -6.12
N PHE A 9 -4.51 -7.12 -6.62
CA PHE A 9 -5.86 -7.06 -6.05
C PHE A 9 -6.70 -8.26 -6.48
N PHE A 10 -7.96 -8.32 -6.02
CA PHE A 10 -8.84 -9.47 -6.20
C PHE A 10 -8.88 -10.01 -7.65
N GLN A 11 -9.18 -9.14 -8.62
CA GLN A 11 -9.24 -9.55 -10.03
C GLN A 11 -7.91 -10.11 -10.54
N GLN A 12 -6.80 -9.51 -10.13
CA GLN A 12 -5.46 -9.89 -10.56
C GLN A 12 -5.02 -11.23 -9.95
N LYS A 13 -5.51 -11.57 -8.75
CA LYS A 13 -5.31 -12.88 -8.13
C LYS A 13 -6.06 -13.99 -8.87
N VAL A 14 -7.30 -13.74 -9.28
CA VAL A 14 -8.10 -14.70 -10.05
C VAL A 14 -7.41 -15.03 -11.39
N VAL A 15 -6.94 -14.00 -12.10
CA VAL A 15 -6.17 -14.18 -13.34
C VAL A 15 -4.88 -14.99 -13.10
N GLY A 16 -4.16 -14.70 -12.01
CA GLY A 16 -2.93 -15.42 -11.66
C GLY A 16 -3.14 -16.91 -11.37
N VAL A 17 -4.20 -17.27 -10.66
CA VAL A 17 -4.53 -18.69 -10.38
C VAL A 17 -4.94 -19.43 -11.67
N ASN A 18 -5.70 -18.76 -12.55
CA ASN A 18 -6.06 -19.34 -13.85
C ASN A 18 -4.82 -19.58 -14.74
N ALA A 19 -3.88 -18.63 -14.79
CA ALA A 19 -2.63 -18.81 -15.53
C ALA A 19 -1.78 -19.97 -14.98
N LEU A 20 -1.75 -20.16 -13.65
CA LEU A 20 -1.06 -21.30 -13.02
C LEU A 20 -1.75 -22.63 -13.34
N ALA A 21 -3.07 -22.69 -13.29
CA ALA A 21 -3.83 -23.89 -13.64
C ALA A 21 -3.58 -24.32 -15.10
N LYS A 22 -3.55 -23.34 -16.03
CA LYS A 22 -3.21 -23.59 -17.43
C LYS A 22 -1.78 -24.11 -17.61
N ALA A 23 -0.81 -23.54 -16.89
CA ALA A 23 0.57 -24.00 -16.93
C ALA A 23 0.71 -25.45 -16.43
N LEU A 24 -0.02 -25.83 -15.38
CA LEU A 24 -0.06 -27.22 -14.88
C LEU A 24 -0.69 -28.19 -15.88
N SER A 25 -1.66 -27.72 -16.69
CA SER A 25 -2.24 -28.49 -17.80
C SER A 25 -1.37 -28.54 -19.07
N GLY A 26 -0.15 -28.00 -19.03
CA GLY A 26 0.80 -28.00 -20.16
C GLY A 26 0.68 -26.81 -21.11
N GLN A 27 -0.29 -25.90 -20.90
CA GLN A 27 -0.45 -24.67 -21.69
C GLN A 27 0.17 -23.50 -20.93
N LYS A 28 1.49 -23.32 -21.10
CA LYS A 28 2.23 -22.27 -20.43
C LYS A 28 2.27 -21.00 -21.29
N ASP A 29 1.83 -19.90 -20.69
CA ASP A 29 2.01 -18.55 -21.23
C ASP A 29 3.37 -18.00 -20.77
N GLU A 30 4.40 -18.14 -21.62
CA GLU A 30 5.77 -17.75 -21.28
C GLU A 30 5.93 -16.24 -21.07
N GLU A 31 5.16 -15.42 -21.80
CA GLU A 31 5.20 -13.97 -21.69
C GLU A 31 4.67 -13.51 -20.33
N PHE A 32 3.55 -14.09 -19.87
CA PHE A 32 2.98 -13.79 -18.55
C PHE A 32 3.96 -14.11 -17.41
N PHE A 33 4.63 -15.26 -17.47
CA PHE A 33 5.61 -15.64 -16.45
C PHE A 33 6.91 -14.83 -16.54
N ALA A 34 7.35 -14.42 -17.74
CA ALA A 34 8.52 -13.56 -17.92
C ALA A 34 8.29 -12.16 -17.33
N VAL A 35 7.13 -11.55 -17.58
CA VAL A 35 6.75 -10.26 -17.00
C VAL A 35 6.65 -10.35 -15.47
N SER A 36 6.08 -11.44 -14.95
CA SER A 36 6.02 -11.69 -13.50
C SER A 36 7.41 -11.85 -12.88
N ALA A 37 8.31 -12.60 -13.53
CA ALA A 37 9.68 -12.78 -13.07
C ALA A 37 10.47 -11.47 -13.05
N ALA A 38 10.33 -10.64 -14.10
CA ALA A 38 10.93 -9.31 -14.15
C ALA A 38 10.40 -8.40 -13.03
N ALA A 39 9.09 -8.45 -12.75
CA ALA A 39 8.49 -7.71 -11.65
C ALA A 39 9.03 -8.18 -10.28
N GLN A 40 9.24 -9.49 -10.07
CA GLN A 40 9.84 -10.02 -8.84
C GLN A 40 11.30 -9.59 -8.68
N ALA A 41 12.09 -9.60 -9.76
CA ALA A 41 13.48 -9.14 -9.74
C ALA A 41 13.58 -7.65 -9.37
N SER A 42 12.73 -6.81 -9.98
CA SER A 42 12.65 -5.37 -9.69
C SER A 42 12.26 -5.08 -8.23
N ARG A 43 11.35 -5.87 -7.64
CA ARG A 43 10.98 -5.71 -6.21
C ARG A 43 12.16 -6.00 -5.28
N LYS A 44 12.90 -7.07 -5.55
CA LYS A 44 14.04 -7.51 -4.72
C LYS A 44 15.18 -6.51 -4.71
N SER A 45 15.41 -5.83 -5.82
CA SER A 45 16.46 -4.81 -5.96
C SER A 45 16.01 -3.41 -5.53
N SER A 46 14.76 -3.22 -5.12
CA SER A 46 14.25 -1.88 -4.80
C SER A 46 14.81 -1.40 -3.45
N PRO A 47 15.39 -0.18 -3.36
CA PRO A 47 15.91 0.38 -2.12
C PRO A 47 14.88 0.48 -0.99
N ARG A 48 13.58 0.48 -1.33
CA ARG A 48 12.47 0.47 -0.34
C ARG A 48 12.36 -0.86 0.41
N VAL A 49 12.88 -1.95 -0.16
CA VAL A 49 12.86 -3.29 0.43
C VAL A 49 14.21 -3.61 1.08
N THR A 50 15.31 -3.10 0.52
CA THR A 50 16.68 -3.32 1.01
C THR A 50 17.31 -2.01 1.50
N ASP A 51 16.75 -1.44 2.56
CA ASP A 51 17.33 -0.26 3.22
C ASP A 51 18.41 -0.69 4.23
N GLU A 52 19.67 -0.41 3.91
CA GLU A 52 20.82 -0.73 4.75
C GLU A 52 20.81 0.05 6.09
N ALA A 53 20.25 1.26 6.13
CA ALA A 53 20.16 2.05 7.35
C ALA A 53 19.14 1.45 8.31
N ALA A 54 18.00 0.98 7.80
CA ALA A 54 16.99 0.26 8.59
C ALA A 54 17.56 -1.06 9.15
N GLN A 55 18.32 -1.82 8.35
CA GLN A 55 18.95 -3.06 8.80
C GLN A 55 20.01 -2.81 9.88
N LYS A 56 20.82 -1.75 9.75
CA LYS A 56 21.82 -1.35 10.76
C LYS A 56 21.17 -0.87 12.06
N ALA A 57 20.08 -0.11 11.98
CA ALA A 57 19.34 0.37 13.15
C ALA A 57 18.63 -0.75 13.92
N ALA A 58 18.25 -1.84 13.25
CA ALA A 58 17.61 -3.01 13.87
C ALA A 58 18.61 -4.01 14.48
N ALA A 59 19.89 -3.98 14.08
CA ALA A 59 20.91 -4.90 14.56
C ALA A 59 21.14 -4.88 16.10
N PRO A 60 21.08 -3.73 16.80
CA PRO A 60 21.24 -3.67 18.26
C PRO A 60 20.09 -4.27 19.06
N LEU A 61 18.90 -4.45 18.46
CA LEU A 61 17.70 -4.95 19.15
C LEU A 61 17.66 -6.48 19.29
N LYS A 62 18.62 -7.20 18.69
CA LYS A 62 18.62 -8.67 18.59
C LYS A 62 19.00 -9.46 19.86
N GLY A 63 19.12 -8.80 21.02
CA GLY A 63 19.48 -9.47 22.28
C GLY A 63 19.07 -8.75 23.56
N SER A 64 18.33 -7.64 23.44
CA SER A 64 17.66 -6.98 24.56
C SER A 64 16.22 -7.47 24.65
N ASP A 65 15.63 -7.52 25.85
CA ASP A 65 14.18 -7.64 26.04
C ASP A 65 13.57 -6.23 26.20
N PRO A 66 13.36 -5.45 25.11
CA PRO A 66 12.86 -4.10 25.22
C PRO A 66 11.38 -4.11 25.59
N THR A 67 11.04 -3.44 26.68
CA THR A 67 9.64 -3.16 27.03
C THR A 67 9.19 -1.90 26.30
N THR A 68 8.22 -2.04 25.40
CA THR A 68 7.58 -0.91 24.72
C THR A 68 6.07 -1.12 24.65
N THR A 69 5.30 -0.03 24.68
CA THR A 69 3.87 -0.09 24.38
C THR A 69 3.68 -0.09 22.87
N ILE A 70 2.82 -0.99 22.35
CA ILE A 70 2.67 -1.25 20.91
C ILE A 70 1.80 -0.18 20.20
N GLY A 71 1.05 0.65 20.93
CA GLY A 71 0.11 1.55 20.27
C GLY A 71 -0.69 2.49 21.17
N SER A 72 -1.93 2.72 20.75
CA SER A 72 -2.83 3.74 21.29
C SER A 72 -3.13 3.54 22.76
N PHE A 73 -3.04 4.63 23.52
CA PHE A 73 -3.63 4.72 24.84
C PHE A 73 -5.14 4.91 24.74
N SER A 74 -5.86 4.61 25.82
CA SER A 74 -7.30 4.82 25.94
C SER A 74 -7.66 6.27 25.60
N GLU A 75 -8.47 6.47 24.56
CA GLU A 75 -8.95 7.80 24.21
C GLU A 75 -10.09 8.23 25.14
N THR A 76 -9.90 9.37 25.82
CA THR A 76 -10.94 9.95 26.66
C THR A 76 -12.09 10.51 25.82
N PRO A 77 -13.32 10.61 26.38
CA PRO A 77 -14.45 11.25 25.70
C PRO A 77 -14.16 12.69 25.26
N GLU A 78 -13.33 13.41 26.03
CA GLU A 78 -12.86 14.77 25.72
C GLU A 78 -12.00 14.78 24.44
N LEU A 79 -11.05 13.84 24.32
CA LEU A 79 -10.21 13.72 23.11
C LEU A 79 -11.03 13.34 21.87
N LYS A 80 -12.06 12.51 22.05
CA LYS A 80 -13.00 12.17 20.96
C LYS A 80 -13.80 13.39 20.50
N ARG A 81 -14.28 14.22 21.45
CA ARG A 81 -15.01 15.46 21.15
C ARG A 81 -14.12 16.45 20.40
N ILE A 82 -12.90 16.69 20.89
CA ILE A 82 -11.93 17.61 20.25
C ILE A 82 -11.59 17.14 18.82
N ARG A 83 -11.40 15.83 18.59
CA ARG A 83 -11.16 15.29 17.24
C ARG A 83 -12.34 15.53 16.30
N HIS A 84 -13.56 15.33 16.78
CA HIS A 84 -14.77 15.58 15.99
C HIS A 84 -14.90 17.05 15.64
N GLU A 85 -14.73 17.95 16.63
CA GLU A 85 -14.77 19.39 16.41
C GLU A 85 -13.67 19.87 15.45
N PHE A 86 -12.48 19.28 15.50
CA PHE A 86 -11.39 19.57 14.57
C PHE A 86 -11.70 19.05 13.15
N LYS A 87 -12.24 17.84 13.05
CA LYS A 87 -12.62 17.24 11.77
C LYS A 87 -13.74 18.04 11.10
N ASP A 88 -14.80 18.38 11.84
CA ASP A 88 -15.90 19.20 11.34
C ASP A 88 -15.44 20.58 10.87
N LYS A 89 -14.54 21.23 11.62
CA LYS A 89 -13.95 22.53 11.23
C LYS A 89 -13.03 22.42 10.02
N ASN A 90 -12.33 21.30 9.86
CA ASN A 90 -11.39 21.07 8.77
C ASN A 90 -12.06 20.48 7.51
N ASP A 91 -13.26 19.90 7.64
CA ASP A 91 -14.10 19.44 6.53
C ASP A 91 -14.69 20.63 5.73
N GLY A 92 -14.63 21.85 6.28
CA GLY A 92 -14.77 23.10 5.54
C GLY A 92 -13.68 23.35 4.50
N TRP A 93 -12.56 22.63 4.56
CA TRP A 93 -11.45 22.67 3.60
C TRP A 93 -11.51 21.54 2.55
N GLY A 94 -12.68 20.90 2.39
CA GLY A 94 -12.92 19.88 1.36
C GLY A 94 -14.28 19.96 0.67
N ALA A 95 -15.31 20.51 1.30
CA ALA A 95 -16.68 20.50 0.74
C ALA A 95 -16.94 21.56 -0.37
N THR A 96 -16.10 22.59 -0.50
CA THR A 96 -16.27 23.68 -1.47
C THR A 96 -15.34 23.59 -2.68
N LYS A 97 -14.18 22.92 -2.61
CA LYS A 97 -13.25 22.79 -3.76
C LYS A 97 -13.46 21.55 -4.63
N GLY A 98 -14.18 20.53 -4.15
CA GLY A 98 -14.40 19.28 -4.90
C GLY A 98 -15.60 19.30 -5.85
N ARG A 99 -16.54 20.26 -5.71
CA ARG A 99 -17.72 20.38 -6.59
C ARG A 99 -17.50 21.28 -7.81
N ASP A 100 -16.46 22.11 -7.79
CA ASP A 100 -16.18 23.07 -8.87
C ASP A 100 -15.40 22.43 -10.03
N LEU A 101 -14.61 21.39 -9.76
CA LEU A 101 -13.76 20.73 -10.77
C LEU A 101 -14.49 19.71 -11.67
N MET A 102 -15.80 19.50 -11.49
CA MET A 102 -16.62 18.65 -12.37
C MET A 102 -17.59 19.45 -13.25
N THR A 103 -17.61 20.79 -13.12
CA THR A 103 -18.40 21.67 -13.99
C THR A 103 -17.55 22.30 -15.10
N GLU A 104 -16.22 22.36 -14.94
CA GLU A 104 -15.30 22.94 -15.95
C GLU A 104 -14.69 21.95 -16.95
N TYR A 105 -14.98 20.63 -16.86
CA TYR A 105 -14.57 19.64 -17.86
C TYR A 105 -15.77 19.03 -18.61
N ASN A 106 -16.72 19.87 -18.99
CA ASN A 106 -17.81 19.49 -19.90
C ASN A 106 -18.21 20.65 -20.83
N LEU A 107 -17.21 21.35 -21.37
CA LEU A 107 -17.35 22.18 -22.57
C LEU A 107 -16.14 21.90 -23.48
N LEU A 108 -16.44 21.23 -24.60
CA LEU A 108 -15.60 20.69 -25.69
C LEU A 108 -15.26 19.19 -25.59
#